data_AF-A0A7S2LZC1-F1
#
_entry.id   AF-A0A7S2LZC1-F1
#
_cell.length_a   1.000
_cell.length_b   1.000
_cell.length_c   1.000
_cell.angle_alpha   90.00
_cell.angle_beta   90.00
_cell.angle_gamma   90.00
#
_symmetry.space_group_name_H-M   'P 1'
#
loop_
_entity.id
_entity.type
_entity.pdbx_description
1 polymer ?
#
loop_
_entity_poly.entity_id
_entity_poly.type
_entity_poly.pdbx_seq_one_letter_code
_entity_poly.pdbx_strand_id
1 'polypeptide(L)'
;AIDRARLEAERVCRELEDELGVRVEAGSTEARKIEELAKHESGVTGLSWDALGAYWYARPTIFGKRRHYMLYPVSGSPEAIEAARLEGVAYCRALREARTEEEAAAIHAQAKAKKRR
;
A
#
# COMPACT_ATOMS: atom_id res chain seq x y z
N ALA A 1 11.52 -13.20 38.11
CA ALA A 1 10.16 -12.63 38.31
C ALA A 1 9.43 -12.39 36.99
N ILE A 2 10.14 -11.99 35.93
CA ILE A 2 9.57 -11.77 34.58
C ILE A 2 9.01 -13.06 33.96
N ASP A 3 9.62 -14.21 34.24
CA ASP A 3 9.21 -15.49 33.64
C ASP A 3 7.82 -15.95 34.10
N ARG A 4 7.40 -15.59 35.33
CA ARG A 4 6.08 -15.96 35.84
C ARG A 4 4.96 -15.19 35.12
N ALA A 5 5.16 -13.90 34.89
CA ALA A 5 4.18 -13.06 34.19
C ALA A 5 4.01 -13.51 32.72
N ARG A 6 5.09 -13.95 32.08
CA ARG A 6 5.05 -14.50 30.72
C ARG A 6 4.28 -15.81 30.65
N LEU A 7 4.53 -16.74 31.58
CA LEU A 7 3.84 -18.02 31.64
C LEU A 7 2.35 -17.87 31.96
N GLU A 8 1.98 -16.88 32.81
CA GLU A 8 0.58 -16.58 33.09
C GLU A 8 -0.14 -15.96 31.89
N ALA A 9 0.51 -15.05 31.15
CA ALA A 9 -0.04 -14.47 29.93
C ALA A 9 -0.28 -15.55 28.84
N GLU A 10 0.68 -16.45 28.64
CA GLU A 10 0.54 -17.56 27.69
C GLU A 10 -0.60 -18.53 28.06
N ARG A 11 -0.83 -18.76 29.37
CA ARG A 11 -1.94 -19.60 29.85
C ARG A 11 -3.29 -18.95 29.59
N VAL A 12 -3.43 -17.65 29.88
CA VAL A 12 -4.68 -16.90 29.65
C VAL A 12 -5.04 -16.84 28.17
N CYS A 13 -4.05 -16.65 27.28
CA CYS A 13 -4.30 -16.68 25.85
C CYS A 13 -4.86 -18.04 25.40
N ARG A 14 -4.28 -19.14 25.88
CA ARG A 14 -4.71 -20.49 25.51
C ARG A 14 -6.10 -20.83 26.04
N GLU A 15 -6.45 -20.38 27.24
CA GLU A 15 -7.81 -20.56 27.80
C GLU A 15 -8.87 -19.78 26.99
N LEU A 16 -8.55 -18.56 26.54
CA LEU A 16 -9.44 -17.76 25.69
C LEU A 16 -9.63 -18.38 24.29
N GLU A 17 -8.60 -19.01 23.74
CA GLU A 17 -8.67 -19.73 22.46
C GLU A 17 -9.63 -20.92 22.52
N ASP A 18 -9.59 -21.69 23.61
CA ASP A 18 -10.47 -22.85 23.83
C ASP A 18 -11.93 -22.42 24.09
N GLU A 19 -12.16 -21.35 24.87
CA GLU A 19 -13.51 -20.85 25.16
C GLU A 19 -14.20 -20.25 23.92
N LEU A 20 -13.45 -19.56 23.07
CA LEU A 20 -13.98 -18.95 21.85
C LEU A 20 -14.02 -19.93 20.66
N GLY A 21 -13.45 -21.13 20.81
CA GLY A 21 -13.31 -22.09 19.71
C GLY A 21 -12.42 -21.59 18.57
N VAL A 22 -11.54 -20.62 18.85
CA VAL A 22 -10.63 -20.00 17.87
C VAL A 22 -9.22 -20.50 18.18
N ARG A 23 -8.70 -21.38 17.32
CA ARG A 23 -7.29 -21.80 17.41
C ARG A 23 -6.42 -20.72 16.77
N VAL A 24 -5.57 -20.04 17.54
CA VAL A 24 -4.58 -19.12 16.96
C VAL A 24 -3.49 -19.97 16.32
N GLU A 25 -3.63 -20.20 15.01
CA GLU A 25 -2.50 -20.68 14.23
C GLU A 25 -1.39 -19.62 14.29
N ALA A 26 -0.17 -20.04 14.63
CA ALA A 26 1.02 -19.19 14.65
C ALA A 26 1.47 -18.77 13.23
N GLY A 27 0.55 -18.27 12.42
CA GLY A 27 0.77 -17.63 11.12
C GLY A 27 -0.05 -16.35 11.12
N SER A 28 0.51 -15.15 11.15
CA SER A 28 1.55 -14.67 10.23
C SER A 28 1.33 -15.17 8.80
N THR A 29 0.11 -15.07 8.28
CA THR A 29 -0.20 -15.34 6.86
C THR A 29 -0.79 -14.14 6.13
N GLU A 30 -1.40 -13.17 6.82
CA GLU A 30 -1.76 -11.90 6.19
C GLU A 30 -0.59 -10.90 6.19
N ALA A 31 0.15 -10.80 7.30
CA ALA A 31 1.34 -9.95 7.37
C ALA A 31 2.50 -10.46 6.50
N ARG A 32 2.70 -11.79 6.38
CA ARG A 32 3.75 -12.36 5.52
C ARG A 32 3.42 -12.30 4.03
N LYS A 33 2.14 -12.33 3.62
CA LYS A 33 1.77 -12.01 2.24
C LYS A 33 2.07 -10.54 1.91
N ILE A 34 1.94 -9.63 2.86
CA ILE A 34 2.33 -8.21 2.70
C ILE A 34 3.87 -8.06 2.64
N GLU A 35 4.64 -8.87 3.36
CA GLU A 35 6.11 -8.88 3.23
C GLU A 35 6.59 -9.49 1.90
N GLU A 36 5.88 -10.47 1.31
CA GLU A 36 6.18 -10.91 -0.06
C GLU A 36 5.76 -9.87 -1.13
N LEU A 37 4.71 -9.10 -0.86
CA LEU A 37 4.37 -7.90 -1.63
C LEU A 37 5.42 -6.79 -1.46
N ALA A 38 6.27 -6.80 -0.42
CA ALA A 38 7.32 -5.80 -0.23
C ALA A 38 8.45 -5.82 -1.29
N LYS A 39 8.40 -6.74 -2.27
CA LYS A 39 9.16 -6.67 -3.54
C LYS A 39 8.43 -5.85 -4.63
N HIS A 40 7.55 -4.94 -4.24
CA HIS A 40 6.85 -4.00 -5.12
C HIS A 40 7.78 -2.92 -5.69
N GLU A 41 8.82 -3.32 -6.42
CA GLU A 41 9.44 -2.45 -7.40
C GLU A 41 8.41 -2.24 -8.51
N SER A 42 7.88 -1.02 -8.61
CA SER A 42 7.00 -0.67 -9.72
C SER A 42 7.71 -0.75 -11.08
N GLY A 43 9.06 -0.80 -11.09
CA GLY A 43 9.91 -0.62 -12.26
C GLY A 43 9.86 0.81 -12.82
N VAL A 44 9.13 1.72 -12.16
CA VAL A 44 8.86 3.08 -12.65
C VAL A 44 9.41 4.10 -11.65
N THR A 45 10.43 4.85 -12.07
CA THR A 45 10.98 5.96 -11.28
C THR A 45 9.87 6.91 -10.85
N GLY A 46 9.76 7.10 -9.54
CA GLY A 46 8.76 7.97 -8.94
C GLY A 46 7.47 7.25 -8.54
N LEU A 47 7.41 5.92 -8.45
CA LEU A 47 6.27 5.20 -7.86
C LEU A 47 6.75 4.17 -6.82
N SER A 48 6.32 4.33 -5.57
CA SER A 48 6.70 3.46 -4.45
C SER A 48 5.50 3.06 -3.61
N TRP A 49 5.48 1.86 -3.06
CA TRP A 49 4.47 1.42 -2.10
C TRP A 49 4.81 1.89 -0.68
N ASP A 50 3.84 2.45 0.04
CA ASP A 50 3.90 2.72 1.47
C ASP A 50 3.10 1.64 2.20
N ALA A 51 3.80 0.73 2.86
CA ALA A 51 3.18 -0.39 3.57
C ALA A 51 2.47 0.05 4.86
N LEU A 52 2.94 1.11 5.52
CA LEU A 52 2.31 1.63 6.75
C LEU A 52 0.99 2.33 6.42
N GLY A 53 0.96 3.06 5.31
CA GLY A 53 -0.24 3.72 4.82
C GLY A 53 -1.14 2.86 3.93
N ALA A 54 -0.66 1.69 3.50
CA ALA A 54 -1.30 0.82 2.52
C ALA A 54 -1.70 1.55 1.23
N TYR A 55 -0.80 2.37 0.66
CA TYR A 55 -1.05 3.11 -0.59
C TYR A 55 0.17 3.18 -1.50
N TRP A 56 -0.09 3.38 -2.80
CA TRP A 56 0.93 3.71 -3.78
C TRP A 56 1.20 5.21 -3.80
N TYR A 57 2.47 5.58 -3.65
CA TYR A 57 2.95 6.95 -3.66
C TYR A 57 3.66 7.28 -4.97
N ALA A 58 2.99 8.06 -5.82
CA ALA A 58 3.55 8.59 -7.06
C ALA A 58 4.16 9.99 -6.82
N ARG A 59 5.46 10.11 -7.06
CA ARG A 59 6.29 11.31 -6.94
C ARG A 59 7.18 11.59 -8.18
N PRO A 60 6.64 11.61 -9.41
CA PRO A 60 7.43 11.96 -10.59
C PRO A 60 7.90 13.43 -10.56
N THR A 61 9.08 13.66 -11.11
CA THR A 61 9.63 15.01 -11.36
C THR A 61 9.56 15.28 -12.85
N ILE A 62 8.78 16.28 -13.26
CA ILE A 62 8.51 16.62 -14.67
C ILE A 62 8.57 18.14 -14.81
N PHE A 63 9.26 18.65 -15.83
CA PHE A 63 9.51 20.10 -16.02
C PHE A 63 10.08 20.79 -14.77
N GLY A 64 10.98 20.12 -14.04
CA GLY A 64 11.56 20.63 -12.79
C GLY A 64 10.59 20.72 -11.60
N LYS A 65 9.33 20.32 -11.77
CA LYS A 65 8.30 20.34 -10.72
C LYS A 65 8.00 18.93 -10.24
N ARG A 66 7.97 18.75 -8.92
CA ARG A 66 7.53 17.50 -8.28
C ARG A 66 6.01 17.47 -8.21
N ARG A 67 5.41 16.37 -8.64
CA ARG A 67 3.96 16.13 -8.54
C ARG A 67 3.73 14.94 -7.62
N HIS A 68 2.90 15.11 -6.61
CA HIS A 68 2.61 14.06 -5.62
C HIS A 68 1.19 13.56 -5.78
N TYR A 69 1.02 12.24 -5.85
CA TYR A 69 -0.28 11.60 -5.96
C TYR A 69 -0.31 10.30 -5.16
N MET A 70 -1.32 10.16 -4.31
CA MET A 70 -1.52 9.00 -3.44
C MET A 70 -2.69 8.17 -3.96
N LEU A 71 -2.40 6.91 -4.25
CA LEU A 71 -3.30 5.92 -4.82
C LEU A 71 -3.63 4.89 -3.76
N TYR A 72 -4.82 5.00 -3.20
CA TYR A 72 -5.32 4.06 -2.22
C TYR A 72 -6.05 2.94 -2.97
N PRO A 73 -5.67 1.67 -2.76
CA PRO A 73 -6.46 0.57 -3.28
C PRO A 73 -7.84 0.57 -2.62
N VAL A 74 -8.84 0.06 -3.34
CA VAL A 74 -10.23 0.00 -2.85
C VAL A 74 -10.37 -0.97 -1.67
N SER A 75 -9.51 -1.98 -1.61
CA SER A 75 -9.42 -2.95 -0.51
C SER A 75 -7.97 -3.40 -0.32
N GLY A 76 -7.72 -4.16 0.75
CA GLY A 76 -6.43 -4.81 0.96
C GLY A 76 -6.20 -6.06 0.09
N SER A 77 -7.09 -6.36 -0.87
CA SER A 77 -6.91 -7.53 -1.72
C SER A 77 -5.72 -7.32 -2.67
N PRO A 78 -4.96 -8.37 -3.01
CA PRO A 78 -3.85 -8.28 -3.95
C PRO A 78 -4.24 -7.64 -5.29
N GLU A 79 -5.44 -7.92 -5.77
CA GLU A 79 -6.00 -7.38 -7.02
C GLU A 79 -6.24 -5.87 -6.92
N ALA A 80 -6.75 -5.39 -5.79
CA ALA A 80 -6.98 -3.96 -5.57
C ALA A 80 -5.65 -3.19 -5.44
N ILE A 81 -4.66 -3.79 -4.75
CA ILE A 81 -3.31 -3.25 -4.64
C ILE A 81 -2.64 -3.16 -6.02
N GLU A 82 -2.76 -4.21 -6.83
CA GLU A 82 -2.21 -4.23 -8.19
C GLU A 82 -2.93 -3.27 -9.13
N ALA A 83 -4.25 -3.14 -9.04
CA ALA A 83 -5.01 -2.16 -9.80
C ALA A 83 -4.55 -0.72 -9.48
N ALA A 84 -4.34 -0.41 -8.20
CA ALA A 84 -3.79 0.88 -7.78
C ALA A 84 -2.35 1.09 -8.28
N ARG A 85 -1.53 0.03 -8.34
CA ARG A 85 -0.19 0.07 -8.93
C ARG A 85 -0.25 0.45 -10.41
N LEU A 86 -1.08 -0.24 -11.19
CA LEU A 86 -1.23 -0.01 -12.62
C LEU A 86 -1.72 1.41 -12.91
N GLU A 87 -2.64 1.93 -12.10
CA GLU A 87 -3.06 3.32 -12.18
C GLU A 87 -1.90 4.30 -11.91
N GLY A 88 -1.06 4.01 -10.90
CA GLY A 88 0.14 4.80 -10.63
C GLY A 88 1.16 4.77 -11.76
N VAL A 89 1.33 3.61 -12.39
CA VAL A 89 2.22 3.44 -13.56
C VAL A 89 1.69 4.25 -14.74
N ALA A 90 0.39 4.15 -15.04
CA ALA A 90 -0.25 4.92 -16.11
C ALA A 90 -0.12 6.43 -15.87
N TYR A 91 -0.37 6.88 -14.65
CA TYR A 91 -0.19 8.28 -14.25
C TYR A 91 1.26 8.76 -14.46
N CYS A 92 2.26 7.98 -14.02
CA CYS A 92 3.66 8.33 -14.19
C CYS A 92 4.09 8.36 -15.67
N ARG A 93 3.58 7.43 -16.50
CA ARG A 93 3.85 7.40 -17.94
C ARG A 93 3.24 8.60 -18.65
N ALA A 94 1.95 8.86 -18.42
CA ALA A 94 1.26 10.02 -19.01
C ALA A 94 1.98 11.33 -18.68
N LEU A 95 2.45 11.48 -17.44
CA LEU A 95 3.23 12.66 -17.04
C LEU A 95 4.60 12.76 -17.71
N ARG A 96 5.26 11.63 -18.04
CA ARG A 96 6.53 11.64 -18.79
C ARG A 96 6.34 11.94 -20.27
N GLU A 97 5.18 11.57 -20.81
CA GLU A 97 4.82 11.80 -22.21
C GLU A 97 4.25 13.20 -22.46
N ALA A 98 3.84 13.90 -21.40
CA ALA A 98 3.41 15.30 -21.47
C ALA A 98 4.51 16.16 -22.11
N ARG A 99 4.12 16.94 -23.12
CA ARG A 99 5.03 17.83 -23.87
C ARG A 99 5.05 19.23 -23.29
N THR A 100 3.99 19.61 -22.59
CA THR A 100 3.87 20.93 -21.94
C THR A 100 3.57 20.82 -20.46
N GLU A 101 3.87 21.89 -19.72
CA GLU A 101 3.53 21.95 -18.30
C GLU A 101 2.00 21.92 -18.07
N GLU A 102 1.25 22.53 -18.99
CA GLU A 102 -0.22 22.57 -18.95
C GLU A 102 -0.83 21.18 -19.10
N GLU A 103 -0.32 20.37 -20.03
CA GLU A 103 -0.71 18.96 -20.19
C GLU A 103 -0.42 18.16 -18.91
N ALA A 104 0.79 18.32 -18.35
CA ALA A 104 1.16 17.65 -17.11
C ALA A 104 0.27 18.09 -15.93
N ALA A 105 -0.11 19.38 -15.87
CA ALA A 105 -1.03 19.89 -14.86
C ALA A 105 -2.45 19.36 -15.05
N ALA A 106 -2.93 19.25 -16.29
CA ALA A 106 -4.25 18.69 -16.63
C ALA A 106 -4.35 17.20 -16.26
N ILE A 107 -3.33 16.40 -16.60
CA ILE A 107 -3.24 14.98 -16.20
C ILE A 107 -3.31 14.85 -14.68
N HIS A 108 -2.54 15.69 -13.97
CA HIS A 108 -2.55 15.69 -12.52
C HIS A 108 -3.90 16.09 -11.90
N ALA A 109 -4.54 17.12 -12.48
CA ALA A 109 -5.86 17.57 -12.05
C ALA A 109 -6.93 16.48 -12.29
N GLN A 110 -6.90 15.81 -13.44
CA GLN A 110 -7.80 14.72 -13.78
C GLN A 110 -7.65 13.54 -12.81
N ALA A 111 -6.42 13.12 -12.51
CA ALA A 111 -6.13 12.06 -11.55
C ALA A 111 -6.67 12.41 -10.15
N LYS A 112 -6.53 13.67 -9.72
CA LYS A 112 -7.11 14.14 -8.45
C LYS A 112 -8.63 14.20 -8.46
N ALA A 113 -9.24 14.59 -9.58
CA ALA A 113 -10.70 14.65 -9.70
C ALA A 113 -11.33 13.26 -9.63
N LYS A 114 -10.71 12.25 -10.23
CA LYS A 114 -11.16 10.85 -10.20
C LYS A 114 -11.26 10.29 -8.78
N LYS A 115 -10.40 10.73 -7.85
CA LYS A 115 -10.42 10.33 -6.43
C LYS A 115 -11.65 10.85 -5.66
N ARG A 116 -12.31 11.91 -6.13
CA ARG A 116 -13.43 12.54 -5.41
C ARG A 116 -14.80 11.96 -5.76
N ARG A 117 -14.84 10.94 -6.62
CA ARG A 117 -16.05 10.19 -6.99
C ARG A 117 -16.07 8.87 -6.26
#